data_AF-A0AAP2ZAG5-F1
#
_entry.id   AF-A0AAP2ZAG5-F1
#
_cell.length_a   1.000
_cell.length_b   1.000
_cell.length_c   1.000
_cell.angle_alpha   90.00
_cell.angle_beta   90.00
_cell.angle_gamma   90.00
#
_symmetry.space_group_name_H-M   'P 1'
#
loop_
_entity.id
_entity.type
_entity.pdbx_description
1 polymer ?
#
loop_
_entity_poly.entity_id
_entity_poly.type
_entity_poly.pdbx_seq_one_letter_code
_entity_poly.pdbx_strand_id
1 'polypeptide(L)'
;MAGDGTEGWGCGCTPSAYSSVRETHEPPSRRGMATRVSGLDSSGASTGEATEAGGEATIHVRCYPQARMGPTGTFGWAPAHRRAALAVRDALETLADEAESRTDLDAVHWRLEAGRPVALDMSEREGTLDGVTDAFDEVLEDREVLTGSCCHLLLAWQPLNQQLGYGGTPSAHRRVGAGDALTVANIGATETWDNRRVTANMAIHEVVHTFLSRDSVEAVVDSRCDHDLGSVREVEPGVREVSPMATAYAGAGTDVTDTQFAGSGCGHHEAFYHHDGTDDVERWLHTRELSEGTLEAASHYLATALGNNDP
;
A
#
# COMPACT_ATOMS: atom_id res chain seq x y z
N MET A 1 -50.48 -42.34 -29.78
CA MET A 1 -49.14 -42.26 -29.16
C MET A 1 -49.13 -40.92 -28.41
N ALA A 2 -49.49 -40.86 -27.13
CA ALA A 2 -48.68 -41.24 -25.94
C ALA A 2 -47.36 -40.44 -25.91
N GLY A 3 -46.98 -39.67 -24.89
CA GLY A 3 -47.53 -39.26 -23.58
C GLY A 3 -46.92 -37.89 -23.23
N ASP A 4 -47.55 -37.02 -22.45
CA ASP A 4 -47.70 -37.04 -20.98
C ASP A 4 -46.47 -36.50 -20.23
N GLY A 5 -46.68 -35.60 -19.27
CA GLY A 5 -45.62 -34.97 -18.47
C GLY A 5 -45.95 -33.58 -17.92
N THR A 6 -46.90 -33.53 -16.98
CA THR A 6 -47.26 -32.41 -16.10
C THR A 6 -46.28 -32.19 -14.92
N GLU A 7 -46.48 -31.07 -14.20
CA GLU A 7 -46.04 -30.73 -12.83
C GLU A 7 -44.64 -30.06 -12.72
N GLY A 8 -44.42 -28.89 -12.13
CA GLY A 8 -45.22 -28.02 -11.29
C GLY A 8 -44.48 -27.72 -9.98
N TRP A 9 -43.85 -26.55 -9.82
CA TRP A 9 -43.47 -25.99 -8.50
C TRP A 9 -43.45 -24.46 -8.57
N GLY A 10 -44.32 -23.84 -7.76
CA GLY A 10 -44.24 -22.41 -7.45
C GLY A 10 -43.29 -22.17 -6.28
N CYS A 11 -42.65 -21.01 -6.29
CA CYS A 11 -42.31 -20.26 -5.09
C CYS A 11 -42.32 -18.79 -5.46
N GLY A 12 -43.34 -18.08 -4.97
CA GLY A 12 -43.35 -16.64 -4.93
C GLY A 12 -42.49 -16.15 -3.78
N CYS A 13 -41.56 -15.25 -4.07
CA CYS A 13 -41.08 -14.27 -3.11
C CYS A 13 -41.02 -12.92 -3.83
N THR A 14 -41.88 -12.02 -3.40
CA THR A 14 -41.86 -10.59 -3.71
C THR A 14 -40.62 -9.93 -3.11
N PRO A 15 -39.97 -8.96 -3.77
CA PRO A 15 -39.03 -8.08 -3.09
C PRO A 15 -39.82 -7.04 -2.29
N SER A 16 -39.71 -7.16 -0.97
CA SER A 16 -40.11 -6.13 -0.01
C SER A 16 -39.26 -4.87 -0.20
N ALA A 17 -39.93 -3.72 -0.21
CA ALA A 17 -39.34 -2.40 -0.31
C ALA A 17 -38.41 -2.12 0.87
N TYR A 18 -37.14 -1.83 0.58
CA TYR A 18 -36.29 -1.10 1.52
C TYR A 18 -36.34 0.39 1.18
N SER A 19 -37.04 1.10 2.05
CA SER A 19 -37.11 2.54 2.15
C SER A 19 -35.71 3.13 2.35
N SER A 20 -35.33 4.04 1.47
CA SER A 20 -34.15 4.89 1.57
C SER A 20 -34.33 5.90 2.70
N VAL A 21 -33.61 5.72 3.81
CA VAL A 21 -33.36 6.81 4.77
C VAL A 21 -32.01 7.41 4.42
N ARG A 22 -32.06 8.61 3.82
CA ARG A 22 -30.90 9.50 3.68
C ARG A 22 -30.67 10.17 5.03
N GLU A 23 -29.60 9.80 5.73
CA GLU A 23 -29.00 10.66 6.74
C GLU A 23 -27.77 11.33 6.12
N THR A 24 -27.92 12.63 5.87
CA THR A 24 -26.83 13.53 5.51
C THR A 24 -26.07 13.87 6.78
N HIS A 25 -24.88 13.29 6.97
CA HIS A 25 -23.89 13.85 7.88
C HIS A 25 -22.96 14.77 7.09
N GLU A 26 -23.14 16.08 7.28
CA GLU A 26 -22.15 17.10 6.92
C GLU A 26 -20.94 16.98 7.85
N PRO A 27 -19.71 16.83 7.32
CA PRO A 27 -18.51 17.06 8.11
C PRO A 27 -18.28 18.57 8.32
N PRO A 28 -17.75 19.00 9.47
CA PRO A 28 -17.53 20.41 9.76
C PRO A 28 -16.49 21.04 8.83
N SER A 29 -16.93 22.12 8.18
CA SER A 29 -16.10 23.07 7.44
C SER A 29 -15.10 23.76 8.36
N ARG A 30 -13.80 23.64 8.06
CA ARG A 30 -12.77 24.58 8.53
C ARG A 30 -12.13 25.25 7.33
N ARG A 31 -12.59 26.47 7.07
CA ARG A 31 -11.92 27.47 6.23
C ARG A 31 -10.51 27.74 6.75
N GLY A 32 -9.55 27.74 5.81
CA GLY A 32 -8.73 28.92 5.59
C GLY A 32 -7.23 28.72 5.81
N MET A 33 -6.49 28.53 4.72
CA MET A 33 -5.17 29.13 4.62
C MET A 33 -5.03 29.83 3.28
N ALA A 34 -4.88 31.15 3.40
CA ALA A 34 -4.65 32.07 2.30
C ALA A 34 -3.21 31.93 1.82
N THR A 35 -3.05 31.93 0.50
CA THR A 35 -1.80 32.15 -0.20
C THR A 35 -1.23 33.52 0.21
N ARG A 36 0.00 33.56 0.72
CA ARG A 36 0.81 34.80 0.78
C ARG A 36 2.07 34.61 -0.05
N VAL A 37 2.21 35.50 -1.04
CA VAL A 37 3.43 35.75 -1.80
C VAL A 37 4.02 37.05 -1.27
N SER A 38 5.26 37.01 -0.81
CA SER A 38 6.24 38.11 -0.62
C SER A 38 7.49 37.41 -0.09
N GLY A 39 8.73 37.63 -0.50
CA GLY A 39 9.41 38.82 -1.05
C GLY A 39 10.76 38.89 -0.32
N LEU A 40 11.85 39.07 -1.07
CA LEU A 40 13.27 38.86 -0.71
C LEU A 40 13.88 39.68 0.45
N ASP A 41 15.03 39.14 0.90
CA ASP A 41 16.26 39.70 1.51
C ASP A 41 16.32 40.06 3.01
N SER A 42 17.28 39.45 3.73
CA SER A 42 18.49 40.12 4.27
C SER A 42 19.39 39.17 5.08
N SER A 43 20.70 39.25 4.84
CA SER A 43 21.80 38.56 5.52
C SER A 43 22.06 39.06 6.96
N GLY A 44 22.57 38.19 7.83
CA GLY A 44 23.21 38.60 9.10
C GLY A 44 23.53 37.44 10.04
N ALA A 45 24.81 37.23 10.36
CA ALA A 45 25.35 36.13 11.15
C ALA A 45 25.22 36.31 12.67
N SER A 46 25.06 35.21 13.44
CA SER A 46 25.80 34.96 14.70
C SER A 46 25.56 33.58 15.32
N THR A 47 26.66 32.98 15.79
CA THR A 47 26.85 32.18 17.02
C THR A 47 26.07 30.88 17.20
N GLY A 48 26.84 29.78 17.35
CA GLY A 48 26.36 28.46 17.70
C GLY A 48 25.61 28.42 19.02
N GLU A 49 24.32 28.12 18.91
CA GLU A 49 23.52 27.41 19.89
C GLU A 49 23.29 26.00 19.34
N ALA A 50 23.15 25.02 20.22
CA ALA A 50 22.71 23.69 19.82
C ALA A 50 21.35 23.85 19.14
N THR A 51 21.30 23.73 17.82
CA THR A 51 20.06 23.79 17.05
C THR A 51 19.23 22.57 17.45
N GLU A 52 18.15 22.81 18.19
CA GLU A 52 16.95 22.00 18.11
C GLU A 52 16.50 22.06 16.64
N ALA A 53 17.02 21.17 15.81
CA ALA A 53 16.66 21.07 14.41
C ALA A 53 15.54 20.04 14.29
N GLY A 54 14.31 20.45 14.61
CA GLY A 54 13.15 19.72 14.13
C GLY A 54 13.04 19.97 12.64
N GLY A 55 13.41 18.97 11.83
CA GLY A 55 13.24 19.04 10.38
C GLY A 55 11.77 18.85 10.00
N GLU A 56 11.36 19.34 8.82
CA GLU A 56 10.11 18.93 8.17
C GLU A 56 10.38 17.71 7.28
N ALA A 57 9.46 16.75 7.26
CA ALA A 57 9.51 15.60 6.36
C ALA A 57 8.27 15.54 5.45
N THR A 58 8.41 15.02 4.23
CA THR A 58 7.28 14.79 3.32
C THR A 58 7.26 13.37 2.78
N ILE A 59 6.17 12.65 3.04
CA ILE A 59 5.85 11.35 2.46
C ILE A 59 5.11 11.57 1.13
N HIS A 60 5.75 11.30 0.00
CA HIS A 60 5.14 11.51 -1.32
C HIS A 60 4.95 10.20 -2.06
N VAL A 61 3.70 9.88 -2.41
CA VAL A 61 3.34 8.72 -3.24
C VAL A 61 2.54 9.17 -4.45
N ARG A 62 2.87 8.64 -5.62
CA ARG A 62 2.05 8.77 -6.83
C ARG A 62 1.59 7.39 -7.30
N CYS A 63 0.28 7.19 -7.33
CA CYS A 63 -0.37 5.93 -7.69
C CYS A 63 -0.83 5.92 -9.14
N TYR A 64 -0.56 4.85 -9.86
CA TYR A 64 -0.92 4.69 -11.27
C TYR A 64 -1.78 3.45 -11.47
N PRO A 65 -2.95 3.53 -12.12
CA PRO A 65 -3.66 2.34 -12.52
C PRO A 65 -3.05 1.77 -13.80
N GLN A 66 -2.86 0.46 -13.86
CA GLN A 66 -2.55 -0.17 -15.14
C GLN A 66 -3.72 0.05 -16.11
N ALA A 67 -3.41 0.57 -17.28
CA ALA A 67 -4.34 0.78 -18.36
C ALA A 67 -4.93 -0.57 -18.79
N ARG A 68 -6.25 -0.71 -18.69
CA ARG A 68 -6.99 -1.88 -19.18
C ARG A 68 -7.67 -1.54 -20.48
N MET A 69 -7.48 -2.37 -21.50
CA MET A 69 -8.32 -2.30 -22.69
C MET A 69 -9.66 -2.98 -22.40
N GLY A 70 -10.74 -2.21 -22.39
CA GLY A 70 -12.11 -2.70 -22.35
C GLY A 70 -12.83 -2.50 -23.69
N PRO A 71 -14.03 -3.09 -23.87
CA PRO A 71 -14.82 -2.97 -25.10
C PRO A 71 -15.17 -1.53 -25.50
N THR A 72 -15.11 -0.60 -24.52
CA THR A 72 -15.44 0.83 -24.67
C THR A 72 -14.21 1.74 -24.53
N GLY A 73 -12.98 1.18 -24.58
CA GLY A 73 -11.73 1.93 -24.55
C GLY A 73 -10.83 1.62 -23.35
N THR A 74 -9.82 2.45 -23.15
CA THR A 74 -8.85 2.30 -22.07
C THR A 74 -9.43 2.78 -20.74
N PHE A 75 -9.51 1.88 -19.77
CA PHE A 75 -9.88 2.19 -18.39
C PHE A 75 -8.63 2.22 -17.52
N GLY A 76 -8.40 3.32 -16.81
CA GLY A 76 -7.39 3.36 -15.76
C GLY A 76 -8.03 3.09 -14.40
N TRP A 77 -8.57 4.15 -13.80
CA TRP A 77 -9.12 4.13 -12.45
C TRP A 77 -10.44 3.35 -12.36
N ALA A 78 -10.38 2.02 -12.35
CA ALA A 78 -11.53 1.18 -11.98
C ALA A 78 -11.82 1.27 -10.46
N PRO A 79 -12.99 0.82 -9.97
CA PRO A 79 -13.31 0.85 -8.55
C PRO A 79 -12.28 0.18 -7.64
N ALA A 80 -11.66 -0.93 -8.06
CA ALA A 80 -10.60 -1.60 -7.31
C ALA A 80 -9.37 -0.71 -7.13
N HIS A 81 -8.86 -0.11 -8.21
CA HIS A 81 -7.75 0.85 -8.16
C HIS A 81 -8.03 2.01 -7.20
N ARG A 82 -9.23 2.59 -7.27
CA ARG A 82 -9.61 3.69 -6.37
C ARG A 82 -9.62 3.26 -4.90
N ARG A 83 -10.14 2.07 -4.59
CA ARG A 83 -10.15 1.55 -3.21
C ARG A 83 -8.74 1.29 -2.70
N ALA A 84 -7.88 0.69 -3.51
CA ALA A 84 -6.48 0.47 -3.15
C ALA A 84 -5.75 1.79 -2.90
N ALA A 85 -5.90 2.79 -3.78
CA ALA A 85 -5.31 4.11 -3.58
C ALA A 85 -5.86 4.85 -2.34
N LEU A 86 -7.15 4.70 -2.02
CA LEU A 86 -7.70 5.24 -0.77
C LEU A 86 -7.14 4.53 0.47
N ALA A 87 -6.93 3.22 0.42
CA ALA A 87 -6.30 2.50 1.51
C ALA A 87 -4.85 2.95 1.73
N VAL A 88 -4.09 3.17 0.65
CA VAL A 88 -2.75 3.76 0.71
C VAL A 88 -2.83 5.16 1.34
N ARG A 89 -3.74 6.03 0.89
CA ARG A 89 -3.93 7.36 1.48
C ARG A 89 -4.10 7.30 3.01
N ASP A 90 -5.02 6.45 3.46
CA ASP A 90 -5.32 6.32 4.89
C ASP A 90 -4.07 5.85 5.67
N ALA A 91 -3.27 4.95 5.08
CA ALA A 91 -2.00 4.52 5.68
C ALA A 91 -0.92 5.62 5.70
N LEU A 92 -0.84 6.47 4.67
CA LEU A 92 0.11 7.60 4.65
C LEU A 92 -0.23 8.64 5.73
N GLU A 93 -1.52 8.88 5.97
CA GLU A 93 -1.99 9.74 7.05
C GLU A 93 -1.58 9.18 8.40
N THR A 94 -1.82 7.88 8.65
CA THR A 94 -1.36 7.21 9.89
C THR A 94 0.17 7.27 10.04
N LEU A 95 0.94 7.01 8.99
CA LEU A 95 2.41 7.08 9.05
C LEU A 95 2.90 8.49 9.40
N ALA A 96 2.27 9.53 8.83
CA ALA A 96 2.63 10.92 9.12
C ALA A 96 2.31 11.29 10.57
N ASP A 97 1.09 11.02 11.02
CA ASP A 97 0.65 11.31 12.39
C ASP A 97 1.52 10.59 13.43
N GLU A 98 1.84 9.32 13.19
CA GLU A 98 2.65 8.53 14.10
C GLU A 98 4.11 9.00 14.12
N ALA A 99 4.68 9.33 12.96
CA ALA A 99 6.04 9.86 12.90
C ALA A 99 6.17 11.21 13.60
N GLU A 100 5.21 12.12 13.43
CA GLU A 100 5.17 13.40 14.16
C GLU A 100 5.06 13.17 15.67
N SER A 101 4.33 12.15 16.11
CA SER A 101 4.18 11.84 17.55
C SER A 101 5.39 11.14 18.19
N ARG A 102 6.21 10.45 17.38
CA ARG A 102 7.30 9.56 17.84
C ARG A 102 8.69 10.14 17.68
N THR A 103 8.83 11.24 16.95
CA THR A 103 10.13 11.79 16.55
C THR A 103 10.21 13.27 16.92
N ASP A 104 11.41 13.85 16.83
CA ASP A 104 11.62 15.28 17.04
C ASP A 104 11.38 16.11 15.76
N LEU A 105 10.69 15.57 14.75
CA LEU A 105 10.33 16.31 13.54
C LEU A 105 9.28 17.38 13.85
N ASP A 106 9.46 18.57 13.27
CA ASP A 106 8.53 19.70 13.48
C ASP A 106 7.18 19.46 12.80
N ALA A 107 7.20 18.79 11.65
CA ALA A 107 6.00 18.39 10.92
C ALA A 107 6.30 17.23 9.98
N VAL A 108 5.32 16.33 9.82
CA VAL A 108 5.35 15.29 8.79
C VAL A 108 4.17 15.50 7.84
N HIS A 109 4.47 15.92 6.62
CA HIS A 109 3.47 16.08 5.57
C HIS A 109 3.35 14.81 4.75
N TRP A 110 2.17 14.58 4.18
CA TRP A 110 1.97 13.52 3.21
C TRP A 110 1.24 14.01 1.97
N ARG A 111 1.53 13.39 0.83
CA ARG A 111 0.91 13.70 -0.46
C ARG A 111 0.67 12.42 -1.22
N LEU A 112 -0.59 12.21 -1.63
CA LEU A 112 -0.97 11.16 -2.56
C LEU A 112 -1.45 11.76 -3.88
N GLU A 113 -0.80 11.39 -4.97
CA GLU A 113 -1.16 11.83 -6.31
C GLU A 113 -1.73 10.71 -7.17
N ALA A 114 -2.78 11.04 -7.94
CA ALA A 114 -3.31 10.15 -8.95
C ALA A 114 -2.56 10.36 -10.28
N GLY A 115 -1.75 9.38 -10.67
CA GLY A 115 -1.07 9.33 -11.95
C GLY A 115 -2.00 9.00 -13.13
N ARG A 116 -1.52 9.31 -14.34
CA ARG A 116 -2.19 8.92 -15.59
C ARG A 116 -2.10 7.40 -15.79
N PRO A 117 -3.11 6.74 -16.36
CA PRO A 117 -3.08 5.28 -16.58
C PRO A 117 -1.82 4.83 -17.32
N VAL A 118 -1.25 3.70 -16.92
CA VAL A 118 0.03 3.17 -17.44
C VAL A 118 -0.23 1.98 -18.35
N ALA A 119 0.14 2.11 -19.62
CA ALA A 119 0.21 0.97 -20.52
C ALA A 119 1.67 0.49 -20.52
N LEU A 120 1.88 -0.77 -20.12
CA LEU A 120 3.20 -1.40 -20.12
C LEU A 120 3.43 -2.09 -21.46
N ASP A 121 4.58 -1.85 -22.08
CA ASP A 121 5.05 -2.67 -23.19
C ASP A 121 5.80 -3.88 -22.66
N MET A 122 5.15 -5.04 -22.73
CA MET A 122 5.69 -6.32 -22.30
C MET A 122 6.10 -7.21 -23.48
N SER A 123 6.18 -6.69 -24.70
CA SER A 123 6.39 -7.50 -25.92
C SER A 123 7.73 -8.24 -25.94
N GLU A 124 8.76 -7.66 -25.32
CA GLU A 124 10.11 -8.23 -25.21
C GLU A 124 10.49 -8.60 -23.76
N ARG A 125 9.54 -8.61 -22.83
CA ARG A 125 9.77 -8.80 -21.40
C ARG A 125 8.97 -9.97 -20.85
N GLU A 126 9.53 -10.63 -19.85
CA GLU A 126 8.77 -11.61 -19.07
C GLU A 126 7.78 -10.91 -18.14
N GLY A 127 6.69 -11.59 -17.77
CA GLY A 127 5.72 -11.09 -16.80
C GLY A 127 6.20 -11.14 -15.35
N THR A 128 7.51 -11.21 -15.11
CA THR A 128 8.08 -11.24 -13.77
C THR A 128 7.99 -9.86 -13.10
N LEU A 129 8.23 -9.80 -11.78
CA LEU A 129 8.33 -8.53 -11.07
C LEU A 129 9.38 -7.60 -11.72
N ASP A 130 10.55 -8.12 -12.06
CA ASP A 130 11.62 -7.35 -12.73
C ASP A 130 11.15 -6.82 -14.09
N GLY A 131 10.55 -7.66 -14.94
CA GLY A 131 10.05 -7.23 -16.24
C GLY A 131 8.97 -6.16 -16.15
N VAL A 132 8.05 -6.27 -15.17
CA VAL A 132 6.97 -5.29 -14.96
C VAL A 132 7.51 -3.98 -14.39
N THR A 133 8.46 -4.05 -13.46
CA THR A 133 9.07 -2.87 -12.84
C THR A 133 9.95 -2.11 -13.82
N ASP A 134 10.77 -2.80 -14.63
CA ASP A 134 11.57 -2.18 -15.68
C ASP A 134 10.68 -1.50 -16.74
N ALA A 135 9.61 -2.16 -17.20
CA ALA A 135 8.66 -1.55 -18.13
C ALA A 135 7.93 -0.34 -17.52
N PHE A 136 7.69 -0.36 -16.22
CA PHE A 136 7.06 0.75 -15.53
C PHE A 136 8.02 1.94 -15.37
N ASP A 137 9.28 1.68 -15.03
CA ASP A 137 10.34 2.68 -14.92
C ASP A 137 10.50 3.45 -16.23
N GLU A 138 10.60 2.73 -17.37
CA GLU A 138 10.66 3.36 -18.71
C GLU A 138 9.47 4.30 -18.97
N VAL A 139 8.25 3.92 -18.55
CA VAL A 139 7.07 4.79 -18.69
C VAL A 139 7.16 6.02 -17.79
N LEU A 140 7.80 5.94 -16.62
CA LEU A 140 8.02 7.08 -15.73
C LEU A 140 9.09 8.01 -16.29
N GLU A 141 10.19 7.47 -16.81
CA GLU A 141 11.24 8.22 -17.48
C GLU A 141 10.69 8.98 -18.70
N ASP A 142 9.96 8.30 -19.58
CA ASP A 142 9.32 8.89 -20.77
C ASP A 142 8.34 10.03 -20.43
N ARG A 143 7.76 9.98 -19.22
CA ARG A 143 6.82 11.00 -18.74
C ARG A 143 7.50 12.15 -18.01
N GLU A 144 8.82 12.08 -17.79
CA GLU A 144 9.61 13.06 -17.05
C GLU A 144 9.02 13.37 -15.67
N VAL A 145 8.55 12.33 -14.98
CA VAL A 145 7.82 12.45 -13.71
C VAL A 145 8.67 12.20 -12.46
N LEU A 146 9.91 11.77 -12.65
CA LEU A 146 10.83 11.43 -11.57
C LEU A 146 11.39 12.70 -10.92
N THR A 147 11.31 12.76 -9.59
CA THR A 147 11.63 13.95 -8.78
C THR A 147 12.73 13.71 -7.74
N GLY A 148 13.07 12.45 -7.45
CA GLY A 148 14.07 12.04 -6.47
C GLY A 148 13.55 11.89 -5.03
N SER A 149 12.27 12.15 -4.78
CA SER A 149 11.65 12.10 -3.45
C SER A 149 10.22 11.53 -3.45
N CYS A 150 9.86 10.74 -4.46
CA CYS A 150 8.53 10.15 -4.65
C CYS A 150 8.61 8.62 -4.65
N CYS A 151 7.63 7.97 -4.03
CA CYS A 151 7.32 6.57 -4.28
C CYS A 151 6.29 6.47 -5.43
N HIS A 152 6.62 5.71 -6.47
CA HIS A 152 5.73 5.42 -7.59
C HIS A 152 5.11 4.03 -7.43
N LEU A 153 3.81 3.98 -7.15
CA LEU A 153 3.04 2.74 -7.01
C LEU A 153 2.28 2.43 -8.30
N LEU A 154 2.60 1.31 -8.95
CA LEU A 154 1.74 0.73 -9.98
C LEU A 154 0.71 -0.20 -9.34
N LEU A 155 -0.57 0.13 -9.51
CA LEU A 155 -1.69 -0.76 -9.22
C LEU A 155 -1.93 -1.64 -10.45
N ALA A 156 -1.22 -2.76 -10.53
CA ALA A 156 -1.22 -3.67 -11.66
C ALA A 156 -2.50 -4.52 -11.69
N TRP A 157 -3.06 -4.72 -12.88
CA TRP A 157 -4.20 -5.59 -13.11
C TRP A 157 -3.77 -6.83 -13.88
N GLN A 158 -3.16 -7.79 -13.19
CA GLN A 158 -2.64 -9.02 -13.80
C GLN A 158 -3.14 -10.27 -13.04
N PRO A 159 -4.44 -10.59 -13.16
CA PRO A 159 -5.14 -11.57 -12.32
C PRO A 159 -4.67 -13.02 -12.45
N LEU A 160 -3.91 -13.35 -13.49
CA LEU A 160 -3.40 -14.70 -13.74
C LEU A 160 -1.88 -14.74 -13.82
N ASN A 161 -1.20 -13.64 -13.47
CA ASN A 161 0.24 -13.58 -13.53
C ASN A 161 0.86 -14.08 -12.22
N GLN A 162 1.13 -15.38 -12.16
CA GLN A 162 1.78 -16.03 -11.02
C GLN A 162 3.24 -15.60 -10.83
N GLN A 163 3.91 -15.14 -11.89
CA GLN A 163 5.31 -14.68 -11.81
C GLN A 163 5.41 -13.30 -11.17
N LEU A 164 4.39 -12.46 -11.33
CA LEU A 164 4.27 -11.19 -10.60
C LEU A 164 3.75 -11.41 -9.17
N GLY A 165 2.99 -12.47 -8.93
CA GLY A 165 2.36 -12.73 -7.63
C GLY A 165 1.44 -11.59 -7.22
N TYR A 166 1.48 -11.19 -5.94
CA TYR A 166 0.76 -10.01 -5.43
C TYR A 166 1.47 -8.69 -5.66
N GLY A 167 2.65 -8.70 -6.28
CA GLY A 167 3.46 -7.51 -6.47
C GLY A 167 4.83 -7.64 -5.81
N GLY A 168 5.46 -6.49 -5.62
CA GLY A 168 6.75 -6.40 -4.95
C GLY A 168 7.41 -5.04 -5.17
N THR A 169 8.37 -4.77 -4.29
CA THR A 169 9.30 -3.65 -4.40
C THR A 169 10.66 -4.24 -4.80
N PRO A 170 11.18 -3.95 -6.01
CA PRO A 170 12.39 -4.61 -6.53
C PRO A 170 13.62 -4.21 -5.70
N SER A 171 13.95 -5.00 -4.67
CA SER A 171 14.88 -4.66 -3.58
C SER A 171 14.53 -3.32 -2.92
N ALA A 172 14.22 -3.30 -1.62
CA ALA A 172 13.73 -2.11 -0.88
C ALA A 172 14.63 -0.84 -0.96
N HIS A 173 15.74 -0.89 -1.69
CA HIS A 173 16.71 0.17 -1.90
C HIS A 173 17.01 0.49 -3.38
N ARG A 174 16.38 -0.18 -4.36
CA ARG A 174 16.54 0.19 -5.77
C ARG A 174 15.82 1.51 -5.99
N ARG A 175 16.58 2.59 -5.92
CA ARG A 175 16.12 3.91 -6.33
C ARG A 175 16.14 3.99 -7.85
N VAL A 176 15.09 4.55 -8.43
CA VAL A 176 14.99 4.83 -9.87
C VAL A 176 15.27 6.30 -10.15
N GLY A 177 15.86 6.58 -11.30
CA GLY A 177 16.26 7.93 -11.74
C GLY A 177 16.97 8.75 -10.65
N ALA A 178 16.33 9.84 -10.23
CA ALA A 178 16.89 10.84 -9.31
C ALA A 178 16.87 10.46 -7.82
N GLY A 179 16.48 9.22 -7.46
CA GLY A 179 16.32 8.81 -6.06
C GLY A 179 14.91 8.35 -5.68
N ASP A 180 13.99 8.24 -6.65
CA ASP A 180 12.61 7.82 -6.40
C ASP A 180 12.54 6.33 -6.04
N ALA A 181 11.48 5.93 -5.34
CA ALA A 181 11.16 4.53 -5.13
C ALA A 181 10.13 4.07 -6.15
N LEU A 182 10.17 2.79 -6.52
CA LEU A 182 9.20 2.16 -7.42
C LEU A 182 8.68 0.88 -6.77
N THR A 183 7.37 0.68 -6.82
CA THR A 183 6.73 -0.52 -6.29
C THR A 183 5.49 -0.91 -7.08
N VAL A 184 5.12 -2.18 -7.04
CA VAL A 184 3.99 -2.74 -7.78
C VAL A 184 3.09 -3.51 -6.83
N ALA A 185 1.79 -3.22 -6.83
CA ALA A 185 0.78 -4.06 -6.19
C ALA A 185 -0.14 -4.67 -7.26
N ASN A 186 -0.13 -5.99 -7.41
CA ASN A 186 -0.97 -6.72 -8.36
C ASN A 186 -2.39 -6.90 -7.80
N ILE A 187 -3.15 -5.80 -7.82
CA ILE A 187 -4.54 -5.79 -7.37
C ILE A 187 -5.45 -6.69 -8.21
N GLY A 188 -5.04 -7.03 -9.43
CA GLY A 188 -5.75 -7.99 -10.28
C GLY A 188 -5.73 -9.39 -9.68
N ALA A 189 -4.57 -9.83 -9.17
CA ALA A 189 -4.42 -11.12 -8.50
C ALA A 189 -5.24 -11.17 -7.22
N THR A 190 -5.06 -10.19 -6.32
CA THR A 190 -5.78 -10.18 -5.02
C THR A 190 -7.29 -10.01 -5.14
N GLU A 191 -7.81 -9.27 -6.14
CA GLU A 191 -9.26 -9.17 -6.38
C GLU A 191 -9.83 -10.46 -7.01
N THR A 192 -9.00 -11.31 -7.61
CA THR A 192 -9.43 -12.54 -8.29
C THR A 192 -9.27 -13.77 -7.41
N TRP A 193 -8.14 -13.89 -6.71
CA TRP A 193 -7.80 -15.03 -5.87
C TRP A 193 -8.32 -14.87 -4.45
N ASP A 194 -8.41 -13.63 -3.95
CA ASP A 194 -8.80 -13.38 -2.56
C ASP A 194 -9.98 -12.40 -2.50
N ASN A 195 -9.81 -11.28 -1.79
CA ASN A 195 -10.85 -10.31 -1.56
C ASN A 195 -10.30 -8.88 -1.50
N ARG A 196 -11.24 -7.95 -1.40
CA ARG A 196 -10.97 -6.51 -1.37
C ARG A 196 -10.12 -6.06 -0.17
N ARG A 197 -10.16 -6.78 0.96
CA ARG A 197 -9.33 -6.48 2.13
C ARG A 197 -7.88 -6.84 1.86
N VAL A 198 -7.62 -8.02 1.30
CA VAL A 198 -6.27 -8.44 0.85
C VAL A 198 -5.73 -7.46 -0.19
N THR A 199 -6.57 -7.02 -1.13
CA THR A 199 -6.19 -6.00 -2.13
C THR A 199 -5.74 -4.68 -1.50
N ALA A 200 -6.48 -4.18 -0.51
CA ALA A 200 -6.12 -2.97 0.21
C ALA A 200 -4.84 -3.16 1.04
N ASN A 201 -4.73 -4.29 1.72
CA ASN A 201 -3.58 -4.67 2.55
C ASN A 201 -2.30 -4.77 1.71
N MET A 202 -2.32 -5.45 0.55
CA MET A 202 -1.16 -5.53 -0.34
C MET A 202 -0.76 -4.18 -0.93
N ALA A 203 -1.71 -3.32 -1.28
CA ALA A 203 -1.36 -1.98 -1.76
C ALA A 203 -0.65 -1.15 -0.67
N ILE A 204 -1.04 -1.32 0.60
CA ILE A 204 -0.35 -0.68 1.74
C ILE A 204 1.02 -1.32 1.94
N HIS A 205 1.09 -2.66 1.99
CA HIS A 205 2.33 -3.43 2.15
C HIS A 205 3.43 -2.96 1.19
N GLU A 206 3.10 -2.88 -0.10
CA GLU A 206 4.06 -2.50 -1.14
C GLU A 206 4.55 -1.07 -1.00
N VAL A 207 3.70 -0.15 -0.55
CA VAL A 207 4.09 1.24 -0.29
C VAL A 207 4.95 1.34 0.96
N VAL A 208 4.61 0.61 2.02
CA VAL A 208 5.33 0.64 3.30
C VAL A 208 6.78 0.19 3.14
N HIS A 209 7.06 -0.81 2.30
CA HIS A 209 8.44 -1.21 1.95
C HIS A 209 9.33 -0.03 1.52
N THR A 210 8.75 0.99 0.88
CA THR A 210 9.51 2.16 0.40
C THR A 210 9.88 3.17 1.50
N PHE A 211 9.30 3.00 2.70
CA PHE A 211 9.52 3.82 3.88
C PHE A 211 10.18 3.03 5.02
N LEU A 212 10.88 1.95 4.68
CA LEU A 212 11.64 1.13 5.63
C LEU A 212 13.08 1.01 5.13
N SER A 213 14.04 1.40 5.97
CA SER A 213 15.44 1.04 5.75
C SER A 213 15.78 -0.17 6.58
N ARG A 214 16.81 -0.92 6.14
CA ARG A 214 17.30 -2.06 6.91
C ARG A 214 17.72 -1.68 8.32
N ASP A 215 18.37 -0.54 8.50
CA ASP A 215 18.79 -0.06 9.82
C ASP A 215 17.59 0.26 10.71
N SER A 216 16.52 0.83 10.12
CA SER A 216 15.27 1.09 10.84
C SER A 216 14.53 -0.18 11.25
N VAL A 217 14.58 -1.24 10.41
CA VAL A 217 13.99 -2.54 10.73
C VAL A 217 14.80 -3.24 11.83
N GLU A 218 16.12 -3.32 11.67
CA GLU A 218 17.02 -3.96 12.64
C GLU A 218 16.93 -3.29 14.02
N ALA A 219 16.70 -1.98 14.07
CA ALA A 219 16.51 -1.23 15.32
C ALA A 219 15.26 -1.65 16.12
N VAL A 220 14.22 -2.20 15.47
CA VAL A 220 12.93 -2.52 16.10
C VAL A 220 12.77 -4.01 16.38
N VAL A 221 13.12 -4.88 15.42
CA VAL A 221 12.87 -6.34 15.52
C VAL A 221 14.13 -7.20 15.54
N ASP A 222 15.33 -6.61 15.62
CA ASP A 222 16.63 -7.33 15.55
C ASP A 222 16.68 -8.34 14.38
N SER A 223 15.98 -8.00 13.29
CA SER A 223 15.84 -8.82 12.09
C SER A 223 16.12 -7.98 10.85
N ARG A 224 16.50 -8.67 9.77
CA ARG A 224 16.73 -8.07 8.46
C ARG A 224 15.48 -8.07 7.58
N CYS A 225 14.43 -8.74 8.01
CA CYS A 225 13.19 -8.88 7.26
C CYS A 225 12.18 -7.85 7.77
N ASP A 226 11.78 -6.91 6.91
CA ASP A 226 10.74 -5.92 7.20
C ASP A 226 9.36 -6.56 7.45
N HIS A 227 9.08 -7.75 6.91
CA HIS A 227 7.88 -8.50 7.27
C HIS A 227 7.80 -8.87 8.75
N ASP A 228 8.94 -8.95 9.44
CA ASP A 228 8.98 -9.21 10.88
C ASP A 228 8.40 -8.03 11.68
N LEU A 229 8.24 -6.85 11.08
CA LEU A 229 7.54 -5.73 11.73
C LEU A 229 6.04 -5.97 11.85
N GLY A 230 5.47 -6.93 11.11
CA GLY A 230 4.05 -7.23 11.10
C GLY A 230 3.48 -7.70 12.45
N SER A 231 2.16 -7.79 12.53
CA SER A 231 1.45 -8.40 13.65
C SER A 231 0.41 -9.43 13.20
N VAL A 232 0.32 -10.52 13.95
CA VAL A 232 -0.77 -11.51 13.94
C VAL A 232 -1.43 -11.50 15.31
N ARG A 233 -2.70 -11.08 15.38
CA ARG A 233 -3.42 -10.93 16.64
C ARG A 233 -4.63 -11.86 16.71
N GLU A 234 -4.86 -12.45 17.87
CA GLU A 234 -6.12 -13.12 18.18
C GLU A 234 -7.18 -12.07 18.54
N VAL A 235 -8.20 -11.95 17.70
CA VAL A 235 -9.30 -10.98 17.94
C VAL A 235 -10.53 -11.66 18.54
N GLU A 236 -10.70 -12.94 18.27
CA GLU A 236 -11.74 -13.82 18.81
C GLU A 236 -11.16 -15.25 18.83
N PRO A 237 -11.67 -16.16 19.69
CA PRO A 237 -11.23 -17.56 19.66
C PRO A 237 -11.28 -18.15 18.25
N GLY A 238 -10.15 -18.66 17.77
CA GLY A 238 -10.01 -19.24 16.42
C GLY A 238 -9.94 -18.22 15.26
N VAL A 239 -9.94 -16.92 15.54
CA VAL A 239 -9.86 -15.87 14.52
C VAL A 239 -8.58 -15.06 14.69
N ARG A 240 -7.78 -15.01 13.63
CA ARG A 240 -6.55 -14.22 13.58
C ARG A 240 -6.70 -13.04 12.64
N GLU A 241 -6.23 -11.88 13.06
CA GLU A 241 -6.13 -10.68 12.24
C GLU A 241 -4.65 -10.39 11.91
N VAL A 242 -4.36 -10.13 10.63
CA VAL A 242 -3.01 -9.84 10.14
C VAL A 242 -2.90 -8.42 9.61
N SER A 243 -1.86 -7.72 10.05
CA SER A 243 -1.46 -6.41 9.53
C SER A 243 -0.79 -6.52 8.16
N PRO A 244 -0.66 -5.43 7.38
CA PRO A 244 -0.01 -5.45 6.06
C PRO A 244 1.36 -6.13 6.01
N MET A 245 2.26 -5.85 6.95
CA MET A 245 3.61 -6.43 6.92
C MET A 245 3.66 -7.90 7.36
N ALA A 246 2.62 -8.43 8.01
CA ALA A 246 2.53 -9.84 8.42
C ALA A 246 1.99 -10.78 7.32
N THR A 247 1.74 -10.26 6.13
CA THR A 247 1.28 -11.04 4.98
C THR A 247 2.48 -11.44 4.13
N ALA A 248 2.70 -12.74 3.91
CA ALA A 248 3.70 -13.20 2.95
C ALA A 248 3.10 -13.46 1.56
N TYR A 249 3.92 -13.24 0.54
CA TYR A 249 3.59 -13.39 -0.87
C TYR A 249 3.09 -14.80 -1.24
N ALA A 250 2.05 -14.86 -2.06
CA ALA A 250 1.86 -16.00 -2.95
C ALA A 250 2.99 -15.97 -4.01
N GLY A 251 4.04 -16.76 -3.81
CA GLY A 251 5.14 -16.94 -4.76
C GLY A 251 4.83 -17.98 -5.85
N ALA A 252 5.73 -18.09 -6.83
CA ALA A 252 5.65 -18.92 -8.05
C ALA A 252 5.66 -20.46 -7.82
N GLY A 253 4.91 -20.96 -6.84
CA GLY A 253 4.59 -22.37 -6.68
C GLY A 253 3.50 -22.81 -7.66
N THR A 254 3.48 -24.10 -8.00
CA THR A 254 2.58 -24.68 -9.00
C THR A 254 1.11 -24.81 -8.56
N ASP A 255 0.81 -24.55 -7.29
CA ASP A 255 -0.52 -24.74 -6.70
C ASP A 255 -1.02 -23.42 -6.10
N VAL A 256 -2.03 -22.81 -6.74
CA VAL A 256 -2.66 -21.56 -6.32
C VAL A 256 -3.75 -21.85 -5.29
N THR A 257 -3.56 -21.41 -4.06
CA THR A 257 -4.59 -21.31 -3.01
C THR A 257 -4.57 -19.90 -2.41
N ASP A 258 -5.67 -19.44 -1.81
CA ASP A 258 -5.78 -18.19 -1.00
C ASP A 258 -4.48 -17.87 -0.26
N THR A 259 -4.11 -16.59 -0.10
CA THR A 259 -2.91 -16.08 0.62
C THR A 259 -2.17 -17.20 1.37
N GLN A 260 -1.17 -17.83 0.73
CA GLN A 260 -0.59 -19.11 1.21
C GLN A 260 0.01 -19.03 2.62
N PHE A 261 0.19 -17.82 3.15
CA PHE A 261 1.11 -17.49 4.21
C PHE A 261 0.62 -16.29 5.04
N ALA A 262 -0.67 -16.24 5.36
CA ALA A 262 -1.19 -15.28 6.33
C ALA A 262 -0.49 -15.53 7.68
N GLY A 263 0.22 -14.53 8.19
CA GLY A 263 0.88 -14.64 9.48
C GLY A 263 2.15 -15.48 9.48
N SER A 264 2.89 -15.53 8.37
CA SER A 264 4.18 -16.25 8.31
C SER A 264 5.39 -15.43 7.85
N GLY A 265 5.20 -14.29 7.18
CA GLY A 265 6.32 -13.48 6.68
C GLY A 265 7.22 -14.26 5.72
N CYS A 266 8.48 -13.86 5.55
CA CYS A 266 9.44 -14.53 4.65
C CYS A 266 10.02 -15.87 5.17
N GLY A 267 9.50 -16.43 6.27
CA GLY A 267 9.85 -17.79 6.70
C GLY A 267 10.14 -18.01 8.19
N HIS A 268 10.19 -16.95 9.01
CA HIS A 268 10.28 -17.07 10.48
C HIS A 268 8.99 -16.58 11.15
N HIS A 269 7.99 -17.45 11.22
CA HIS A 269 6.61 -17.06 11.55
C HIS A 269 6.47 -16.55 13.01
N GLU A 270 7.42 -16.89 13.87
CA GLU A 270 7.47 -16.44 15.28
C GLU A 270 8.20 -15.11 15.47
N ALA A 271 8.85 -14.57 14.44
CA ALA A 271 9.71 -13.39 14.55
C ALA A 271 8.94 -12.06 14.44
N PHE A 272 7.62 -12.10 14.30
CA PHE A 272 6.83 -10.87 14.21
C PHE A 272 6.90 -10.04 15.48
N TYR A 273 6.81 -8.72 15.30
CA TYR A 273 6.69 -7.73 16.36
C TYR A 273 5.57 -8.09 17.35
N HIS A 274 4.48 -8.69 16.84
CA HIS A 274 3.46 -9.32 17.68
C HIS A 274 2.90 -10.58 17.03
N HIS A 275 2.87 -11.70 17.75
CA HIS A 275 2.38 -12.98 17.23
C HIS A 275 1.60 -13.78 18.28
N ASP A 276 0.27 -13.88 18.11
CA ASP A 276 -0.63 -14.69 18.95
C ASP A 276 -0.77 -16.14 18.45
N GLY A 277 0.23 -16.65 17.71
CA GLY A 277 0.24 -18.01 17.18
C GLY A 277 -0.55 -18.18 15.88
N THR A 278 -0.16 -19.20 15.11
CA THR A 278 -0.84 -19.66 13.87
C THR A 278 -1.56 -21.00 14.04
N ASP A 279 -1.56 -21.54 15.25
CA ASP A 279 -2.24 -22.80 15.58
C ASP A 279 -3.74 -22.57 15.79
N ASP A 280 -4.55 -23.59 15.50
CA ASP A 280 -6.01 -23.61 15.71
C ASP A 280 -6.78 -22.44 15.05
N VAL A 281 -6.25 -21.89 13.95
CA VAL A 281 -6.89 -20.79 13.22
C VAL A 281 -8.00 -21.30 12.32
N GLU A 282 -9.24 -20.93 12.66
CA GLU A 282 -10.43 -21.21 11.86
C GLU A 282 -10.64 -20.15 10.77
N ARG A 283 -10.23 -18.90 11.02
CA ARG A 283 -10.44 -17.78 10.10
C ARG A 283 -9.36 -16.72 10.18
N TRP A 284 -8.90 -16.28 9.01
CA TRP A 284 -8.01 -15.13 8.85
C TRP A 284 -8.77 -13.86 8.46
N LEU A 285 -8.46 -12.75 9.13
CA LEU A 285 -8.88 -11.40 8.81
C LEU A 285 -7.67 -10.58 8.38
N HIS A 286 -7.86 -9.70 7.40
CA HIS A 286 -6.83 -8.77 6.95
C HIS A 286 -7.24 -7.35 7.33
N THR A 287 -6.43 -6.71 8.17
CA THR A 287 -6.62 -5.30 8.53
C THR A 287 -5.85 -4.39 7.59
N ARG A 288 -6.24 -3.11 7.58
CA ARG A 288 -5.49 -2.02 6.94
C ARG A 288 -4.60 -1.29 7.95
N GLU A 289 -4.77 -1.59 9.24
CA GLU A 289 -3.99 -0.99 10.31
C GLU A 289 -2.55 -1.51 10.28
N LEU A 290 -1.61 -0.59 10.39
CA LEU A 290 -0.21 -0.89 10.53
C LEU A 290 0.05 -1.39 11.95
N SER A 291 0.96 -2.35 12.10
CA SER A 291 1.41 -2.79 13.42
C SER A 291 2.26 -1.71 14.08
N GLU A 292 2.37 -1.77 15.40
CA GLU A 292 3.23 -0.87 16.18
C GLU A 292 4.68 -0.90 15.70
N GLY A 293 5.24 -2.10 15.45
CA GLY A 293 6.58 -2.24 14.90
C GLY A 293 6.75 -1.58 13.53
N THR A 294 5.73 -1.69 12.66
CA THR A 294 5.76 -1.01 11.35
C THR A 294 5.80 0.50 11.51
N LEU A 295 4.98 1.05 12.41
CA LEU A 295 4.90 2.48 12.69
C LEU A 295 6.21 3.01 13.29
N GLU A 296 6.79 2.27 14.25
CA GLU A 296 8.06 2.61 14.88
C GLU A 296 9.21 2.63 13.86
N ALA A 297 9.37 1.56 13.07
CA ALA A 297 10.43 1.47 12.07
C ALA A 297 10.28 2.53 10.97
N ALA A 298 9.06 2.79 10.49
CA ALA A 298 8.81 3.84 9.51
C ALA A 298 9.11 5.23 10.09
N SER A 299 8.77 5.48 11.36
CA SER A 299 9.09 6.75 12.04
C SER A 299 10.61 6.97 12.13
N HIS A 300 11.37 5.93 12.47
CA HIS A 300 12.84 5.97 12.45
C HIS A 300 13.39 6.28 11.05
N TYR A 301 12.83 5.66 10.01
CA TYR A 301 13.21 5.96 8.63
C TYR A 301 12.94 7.42 8.27
N LEU A 302 11.76 7.95 8.61
CA LEU A 302 11.36 9.32 8.26
C LEU A 302 12.25 10.36 8.97
N ALA A 303 12.54 10.16 10.26
CA ALA A 303 13.44 11.04 11.02
C ALA A 303 14.87 11.07 10.45
N THR A 304 15.38 9.94 9.96
CA THR A 304 16.78 9.81 9.52
C THR A 304 16.98 10.13 8.04
N ALA A 305 16.08 9.65 7.17
CA ALA A 305 16.23 9.73 5.72
C ALA A 305 15.59 10.98 5.12
N LEU A 306 14.54 11.53 5.75
CA LEU A 306 13.82 12.69 5.22
C LEU A 306 14.04 13.96 6.05
N GLY A 307 14.23 13.83 7.37
CA GLY A 307 14.50 14.95 8.29
C GLY A 307 15.89 15.59 8.18
N ASN A 308 16.83 14.99 7.44
CA ASN A 308 18.20 15.48 7.26
C ASN A 308 18.44 16.19 5.91
N ASN A 309 17.40 16.46 5.11
CA ASN A 309 17.53 17.25 3.89
C ASN A 309 17.49 18.76 4.21
N ASP A 310 18.57 19.26 4.80
CA ASP A 310 18.87 20.70 4.74
C ASP A 310 19.32 21.03 3.30
N PRO A 311 18.76 22.05 2.63
CA PRO A 311 19.14 22.44 1.27
C PRO A 311 20.57 22.98 1.14
#